data_AF-A0A1Z8SMD2-F1
#
_entry.id   AF-A0A1Z8SMD2-F1
#
_cell.length_a   1.000
_cell.length_b   1.000
_cell.length_c   1.000
_cell.angle_alpha   90.00
_cell.angle_beta   90.00
_cell.angle_gamma   90.00
#
_symmetry.space_group_name_H-M   'P 1'
#
loop_
_entity.id
_entity.type
_entity.pdbx_description
1 polymer ?
#
loop_
_entity_poly.entity_id
_entity_poly.type
_entity_poly.pdbx_seq_one_letter_code
_entity_poly.pdbx_strand_id
1 'polypeptide(L)'
;MPYKSPDIIVRGASHNNLKDIDLKISPGELTVITGLSGSGKSTLLFDVLHAEGQRRYVETFSPYVRQFLDLLPRPKVKSIENARPSIAVEQKNTVRNSRSTVGTMTELCDYFKVWFSEVAQLIDPYNGKQIKTETAESQADFLINTYSSDVIVIGFLCDRPNGLKVKDFTSLLSQAGHSRILVEGEYKKLTSINDKNSHIKEAFVVIDRLNPDRKNRSRLIEAITIALEKGNGCGEIRSAKGNLLEPLFLGLKSKSSGRTFSVSTPSLFSFNSPQGACSHCRGFGRTITIDPQKVIPDPSLSIAKLAVRAFSGKVFKNCQDDLIYFCNTGKLDAHKPIEKFSRKENDLLWNGDPNYEEGSSLWYGINSFFRWVEKKTYKMHIRVFLSKYRGYFECSQCNGLRLKEESMNWKWNGMSLPELYKMPIDELKSLLPTEQNSENQKGALALISIHKRLQYLKEVGLGYLSLDRSTKSLS
;
A
#
# COMPACT_ATOMS: atom_id res chain seq x y z
N MET A 1 -44.74 -24.04 23.80
CA MET A 1 -43.62 -24.93 23.41
C MET A 1 -42.73 -24.15 22.46
N PRO A 2 -41.39 -24.13 22.62
CA PRO A 2 -40.53 -23.51 21.62
C PRO A 2 -40.74 -24.23 20.28
N TYR A 3 -40.90 -23.45 19.21
CA TYR A 3 -41.12 -23.97 17.86
C TYR A 3 -39.96 -24.90 17.47
N LYS A 4 -40.22 -26.21 17.40
CA LYS A 4 -39.23 -27.19 16.94
C LYS A 4 -39.19 -27.15 15.43
N SER A 5 -38.06 -26.70 14.91
CA SER A 5 -37.74 -26.74 13.50
C SER A 5 -37.91 -28.16 12.92
N PRO A 6 -38.51 -28.32 11.72
CA PRO A 6 -38.71 -29.63 11.13
C PRO A 6 -37.37 -30.28 10.76
N ASP A 7 -37.33 -31.60 10.87
CA ASP A 7 -36.13 -32.42 10.64
C ASP A 7 -35.75 -32.43 9.16
N ILE A 8 -34.44 -32.47 8.88
CA ILE A 8 -33.91 -32.67 7.53
C ILE A 8 -33.96 -34.18 7.26
N ILE A 9 -34.72 -34.59 6.25
CA ILE A 9 -34.93 -36.01 5.91
C ILE A 9 -34.32 -36.25 4.54
N VAL A 10 -33.32 -37.12 4.46
CA VAL A 10 -32.70 -37.56 3.21
C VAL A 10 -33.16 -38.98 2.94
N ARG A 11 -33.63 -39.25 1.72
CA ARG A 11 -34.01 -40.60 1.29
C ARG A 11 -33.25 -41.04 0.05
N GLY A 12 -32.67 -42.23 0.10
CA GLY A 12 -31.98 -42.90 -0.99
C GLY A 12 -30.81 -42.09 -1.53
N ALA A 13 -29.92 -41.61 -0.68
CA ALA A 13 -28.70 -40.95 -1.16
C ALA A 13 -27.72 -41.99 -1.71
N SER A 14 -27.39 -41.85 -2.99
CA SER A 14 -26.56 -42.78 -3.77
C SER A 14 -25.46 -42.07 -4.56
N HIS A 15 -25.06 -40.87 -4.12
CA HIS A 15 -23.95 -40.14 -4.73
C HIS A 15 -22.61 -40.81 -4.39
N ASN A 16 -21.71 -40.91 -5.38
CA ASN A 16 -20.42 -41.62 -5.30
C ASN A 16 -20.54 -43.02 -4.66
N ASN A 17 -19.93 -43.22 -3.48
CA ASN A 17 -19.86 -44.51 -2.79
C ASN A 17 -21.05 -44.77 -1.85
N LEU A 18 -22.04 -43.86 -1.78
CA LEU A 18 -23.22 -44.03 -0.94
C LEU A 18 -24.15 -45.10 -1.52
N LYS A 19 -24.72 -45.95 -0.65
CA LYS A 19 -25.54 -47.11 -1.03
C LYS A 19 -27.00 -46.90 -0.62
N ASP A 20 -27.69 -45.97 -1.31
CA ASP A 20 -29.12 -45.65 -1.07
C ASP A 20 -29.45 -45.43 0.42
N ILE A 21 -28.69 -44.54 1.07
CA ILE A 21 -28.85 -44.31 2.50
C ILE A 21 -30.03 -43.37 2.79
N ASP A 22 -30.78 -43.70 3.85
CA ASP A 22 -31.82 -42.86 4.44
C ASP A 22 -31.30 -42.31 5.78
N LEU A 23 -31.51 -41.01 6.04
CA LEU A 23 -31.13 -40.42 7.33
C LEU A 23 -32.02 -39.24 7.70
N LYS A 24 -32.00 -38.94 8.99
CA LYS A 24 -32.74 -37.86 9.62
C LYS A 24 -31.80 -37.01 10.47
N ILE A 25 -31.79 -35.69 10.29
CA ILE A 25 -30.98 -34.74 11.07
C ILE A 25 -31.90 -33.73 11.76
N SER A 26 -31.77 -33.62 13.08
CA SER A 26 -32.52 -32.69 13.93
C SER A 26 -31.82 -31.32 13.98
N PRO A 27 -32.49 -30.22 13.60
CA PRO A 27 -31.92 -28.88 13.73
C PRO A 27 -31.75 -28.45 15.19
N GLY A 28 -30.71 -27.65 15.47
CA GLY A 28 -30.39 -27.14 16.80
C GLY A 28 -29.50 -28.05 17.64
N GLU A 29 -29.07 -29.18 17.08
CA GLU A 29 -28.15 -30.15 17.72
C GLU A 29 -26.80 -30.19 16.99
N LEU A 30 -25.72 -30.48 17.73
CA LEU A 30 -24.41 -30.77 17.13
C LEU A 30 -24.40 -32.20 16.60
N THR A 31 -24.64 -32.36 15.29
CA THR A 31 -24.59 -33.68 14.63
C THR A 31 -23.17 -34.00 14.16
N VAL A 32 -22.62 -35.12 14.61
CA VAL A 32 -21.27 -35.58 14.23
C VAL A 32 -21.37 -36.82 13.33
N ILE A 33 -20.83 -36.74 12.12
CA ILE A 33 -20.75 -37.87 11.18
C ILE A 33 -19.35 -38.50 11.29
N THR A 34 -19.29 -39.78 11.68
CA THR A 34 -18.03 -40.52 11.91
C THR A 34 -17.97 -41.82 11.09
N GLY A 35 -16.78 -42.42 10.96
CA GLY A 35 -16.54 -43.65 10.20
C GLY A 35 -15.18 -43.69 9.49
N LEU A 36 -14.81 -44.85 8.94
CA LEU A 36 -13.53 -45.11 8.28
C LEU A 36 -13.25 -44.20 7.07
N SER A 37 -11.98 -43.95 6.74
CA SER A 37 -11.62 -43.21 5.52
C SER A 37 -12.26 -43.86 4.28
N GLY A 38 -12.81 -43.04 3.37
CA GLY A 38 -13.51 -43.54 2.18
C GLY A 38 -14.95 -44.03 2.39
N SER A 39 -15.48 -44.02 3.63
CA SER A 39 -16.85 -44.48 3.93
C SER A 39 -17.99 -43.60 3.39
N GLY A 40 -17.68 -42.51 2.67
CA GLY A 40 -18.68 -41.60 2.09
C GLY A 40 -19.11 -40.43 2.97
N LYS A 41 -18.47 -40.18 4.12
CA LYS A 41 -18.80 -39.05 5.03
C LYS A 41 -18.78 -37.69 4.33
N SER A 42 -17.67 -37.38 3.64
CA SER A 42 -17.50 -36.12 2.94
C SER A 42 -18.49 -35.99 1.78
N THR A 43 -18.78 -37.09 1.09
CA THR A 43 -19.81 -37.11 0.05
C THR A 43 -21.18 -36.79 0.61
N LEU A 44 -21.55 -37.36 1.76
CA LEU A 44 -22.82 -37.07 2.39
C LEU A 44 -22.91 -35.60 2.86
N LEU A 45 -21.86 -35.08 3.48
CA LEU A 45 -21.82 -33.70 3.99
C LEU A 45 -21.79 -32.66 2.87
N PHE A 46 -20.82 -32.75 1.97
CA PHE A 46 -20.55 -31.71 0.97
C PHE A 46 -21.33 -31.94 -0.32
N ASP A 47 -21.27 -33.15 -0.88
CA ASP A 47 -21.83 -33.43 -2.20
C ASP A 47 -23.35 -33.67 -2.16
N VAL A 48 -23.93 -33.99 -0.99
CA VAL A 48 -25.38 -34.23 -0.83
C VAL A 48 -26.06 -33.13 -0.02
N LEU A 49 -25.76 -33.01 1.28
CA LEU A 49 -26.44 -32.07 2.17
C LEU A 49 -26.13 -30.61 1.83
N HIS A 50 -24.85 -30.26 1.71
CA HIS A 50 -24.45 -28.90 1.37
C HIS A 50 -24.87 -28.52 -0.05
N ALA A 51 -24.60 -29.39 -1.03
CA ALA A 51 -24.99 -29.18 -2.42
C ALA A 51 -26.49 -28.90 -2.58
N GLU A 52 -27.36 -29.71 -1.99
CA GLU A 52 -28.81 -29.50 -2.11
C GLU A 52 -29.26 -28.24 -1.37
N GLY A 53 -28.72 -27.98 -0.18
CA GLY A 53 -29.04 -26.80 0.61
C GLY A 53 -28.65 -25.50 -0.08
N GLN A 54 -27.43 -25.45 -0.64
CA GLN A 54 -26.91 -24.31 -1.37
C GLN A 54 -27.63 -24.12 -2.71
N ARG A 55 -27.88 -25.20 -3.47
CA ARG A 55 -28.65 -25.16 -4.72
C ARG A 55 -30.06 -24.58 -4.50
N ARG A 56 -30.81 -25.10 -3.53
CA ARG A 56 -32.17 -24.59 -3.23
C ARG A 56 -32.17 -23.14 -2.78
N TYR A 57 -31.16 -22.74 -2.01
CA TYR A 57 -31.00 -21.34 -1.63
C TYR A 57 -30.74 -20.44 -2.84
N VAL A 58 -29.82 -20.81 -3.73
CA VAL A 58 -29.53 -20.08 -4.98
C VAL A 58 -30.76 -20.02 -5.89
N GLU A 59 -31.59 -21.06 -5.91
CA GLU A 59 -32.86 -21.09 -6.66
C GLU A 59 -33.93 -20.12 -6.15
N THR A 60 -33.77 -19.53 -4.97
CA THR A 60 -34.68 -18.47 -4.50
C THR A 60 -34.37 -17.10 -5.11
N PHE A 61 -33.16 -16.90 -5.65
CA PHE A 61 -32.76 -15.64 -6.27
C PHE A 61 -33.37 -15.45 -7.66
N SER A 62 -33.35 -14.22 -8.18
CA SER A 62 -33.83 -13.94 -9.53
C SER A 62 -32.98 -14.65 -10.60
N PRO A 63 -33.55 -14.97 -11.78
CA PRO A 63 -32.81 -15.61 -12.87
C PRO A 63 -31.50 -14.89 -13.26
N TYR A 64 -31.47 -13.56 -13.15
CA TYR A 64 -30.27 -12.75 -13.41
C TYR A 64 -29.17 -12.98 -12.36
N VAL A 65 -29.51 -12.94 -11.07
CA VAL A 65 -28.53 -13.12 -9.99
C VAL A 65 -27.95 -14.53 -10.01
N ARG A 66 -28.74 -15.54 -10.39
CA ARG A 66 -28.27 -16.94 -10.54
C ARG A 66 -27.14 -17.09 -11.54
N GLN A 67 -26.98 -16.18 -12.52
CA GLN A 67 -25.87 -16.24 -13.48
C GLN A 67 -24.50 -15.97 -12.84
N PHE A 68 -24.47 -15.31 -11.69
CA PHE A 68 -23.24 -14.93 -10.97
C PHE A 68 -22.96 -15.80 -9.75
N LEU A 69 -23.84 -16.75 -9.45
CA LEU A 69 -23.70 -17.65 -8.30
C LEU A 69 -23.31 -19.04 -8.79
N ASP A 70 -22.35 -19.67 -8.12
CA ASP A 70 -22.00 -21.06 -8.38
C ASP A 70 -23.16 -21.96 -7.99
N LEU A 71 -23.78 -22.59 -8.98
CA LEU A 71 -24.80 -23.62 -8.77
C LEU A 71 -24.12 -24.97 -8.60
N LEU A 72 -24.16 -25.51 -7.37
CA LEU A 72 -23.68 -26.88 -7.15
C LEU A 72 -24.57 -27.88 -7.90
N PRO A 73 -23.98 -28.96 -8.45
CA PRO A 73 -24.73 -29.96 -9.20
C PRO A 73 -25.76 -30.63 -8.30
N ARG A 74 -26.89 -31.02 -8.88
CA ARG A 74 -27.92 -31.74 -8.14
C ARG A 74 -27.39 -33.10 -7.65
N PRO A 75 -27.46 -33.41 -6.35
CA PRO A 75 -27.00 -34.69 -5.83
C PRO A 75 -27.85 -35.86 -6.32
N LYS A 76 -27.25 -37.06 -6.30
CA LYS A 76 -27.96 -38.32 -6.57
C LYS A 76 -28.67 -38.76 -5.29
N VAL A 77 -29.94 -38.40 -5.18
CA VAL A 77 -30.81 -38.69 -4.02
C VAL A 77 -32.25 -38.83 -4.48
N LYS A 78 -33.05 -39.70 -3.86
CA LYS A 78 -34.49 -39.84 -4.20
C LYS A 78 -35.28 -38.62 -3.75
N SER A 79 -35.11 -38.22 -2.49
CA SER A 79 -35.68 -36.97 -1.99
C SER A 79 -34.88 -36.41 -0.81
N ILE A 80 -34.92 -35.09 -0.68
CA ILE A 80 -34.48 -34.41 0.54
C ILE A 80 -35.59 -33.44 0.95
N GLU A 81 -36.14 -33.62 2.14
CA GLU A 81 -37.14 -32.74 2.73
C GLU A 81 -36.48 -31.78 3.70
N ASN A 82 -37.01 -30.56 3.78
CA ASN A 82 -36.53 -29.50 4.68
C ASN A 82 -35.03 -29.17 4.54
N ALA A 83 -34.45 -29.37 3.35
CA ALA A 83 -33.08 -28.96 3.07
C ALA A 83 -32.90 -27.46 3.34
N ARG A 84 -31.84 -27.10 4.07
CA ARG A 84 -31.61 -25.72 4.54
C ARG A 84 -30.44 -25.08 3.78
N PRO A 85 -30.45 -23.75 3.61
CA PRO A 85 -29.25 -23.03 3.25
C PRO A 85 -28.13 -23.42 4.21
N SER A 86 -26.97 -23.76 3.66
CA SER A 86 -25.84 -24.28 4.42
C SER A 86 -24.55 -23.60 3.99
N ILE A 87 -23.61 -23.51 4.94
CA ILE A 87 -22.26 -23.01 4.71
C ILE A 87 -21.32 -24.18 4.96
N ALA A 88 -20.57 -24.57 3.94
CA ALA A 88 -19.52 -25.56 4.08
C ALA A 88 -18.22 -24.88 4.50
N VAL A 89 -17.63 -25.37 5.59
CA VAL A 89 -16.28 -24.97 6.03
C VAL A 89 -15.35 -26.14 5.74
N GLU A 90 -14.57 -26.02 4.68
CA GLU A 90 -13.63 -27.05 4.23
C GLU A 90 -12.17 -26.61 4.44
N GLN A 91 -11.27 -27.56 4.68
CA GLN A 91 -9.82 -27.34 4.59
C GLN A 91 -9.35 -27.32 3.13
N LYS A 92 -9.99 -26.50 2.28
CA LYS A 92 -9.46 -26.21 0.94
C LYS A 92 -8.76 -24.86 0.99
N ASN A 93 -7.47 -24.83 0.67
CA ASN A 93 -6.72 -23.59 0.45
C ASN A 93 -7.21 -22.91 -0.83
N THR A 94 -8.36 -22.22 -0.74
CA THR A 94 -9.03 -21.54 -1.85
C THR A 94 -8.31 -20.26 -2.27
N VAL A 95 -7.40 -19.73 -1.45
CA VAL A 95 -6.80 -18.42 -1.69
C VAL A 95 -5.64 -18.48 -2.70
N ARG A 96 -5.96 -18.16 -3.95
CA ARG A 96 -4.99 -18.08 -5.05
C ARG A 96 -4.24 -16.74 -5.12
N ASN A 97 -4.79 -15.68 -4.54
CA ASN A 97 -4.26 -14.31 -4.68
C ASN A 97 -3.01 -14.10 -3.81
N SER A 98 -1.92 -13.62 -4.41
CA SER A 98 -0.65 -13.33 -3.74
C SER A 98 -0.64 -12.06 -2.87
N ARG A 99 -1.68 -11.22 -2.95
CA ARG A 99 -1.87 -10.01 -2.11
C ARG A 99 -2.65 -10.26 -0.82
N SER A 100 -3.38 -11.37 -0.72
CA SER A 100 -4.27 -11.62 0.40
C SER A 100 -3.49 -11.94 1.68
N THR A 101 -3.94 -11.38 2.80
CA THR A 101 -3.44 -11.61 4.16
C THR A 101 -4.57 -12.04 5.09
N VAL A 102 -4.22 -12.47 6.31
CA VAL A 102 -5.19 -12.72 7.38
C VAL A 102 -6.09 -11.51 7.59
N GLY A 103 -5.52 -10.30 7.63
CA GLY A 103 -6.26 -9.06 7.82
C GLY A 103 -7.24 -8.73 6.69
N THR A 104 -6.90 -9.04 5.42
CA THR A 104 -7.85 -8.84 4.32
C THR A 104 -8.92 -9.92 4.27
N MET A 105 -8.56 -11.17 4.59
CA MET A 105 -9.51 -12.29 4.58
C MET A 105 -10.57 -12.18 5.69
N THR A 106 -10.21 -11.53 6.79
CA THR A 106 -11.09 -11.28 7.94
C THR A 106 -11.76 -9.91 7.89
N GLU A 107 -11.54 -9.13 6.82
CA GLU A 107 -11.98 -7.73 6.65
C GLU A 107 -11.45 -6.77 7.73
N LEU A 108 -10.59 -7.22 8.65
CA LEU A 108 -9.99 -6.38 9.67
C LEU A 108 -9.25 -5.19 9.04
N CYS A 109 -8.52 -5.42 7.94
CA CYS A 109 -7.85 -4.32 7.24
C CYS A 109 -8.83 -3.23 6.77
N ASP A 110 -10.07 -3.57 6.41
CA ASP A 110 -11.06 -2.59 5.95
C ASP A 110 -11.52 -1.68 7.09
N TYR A 111 -11.83 -2.27 8.24
CA TYR A 111 -12.17 -1.49 9.44
C TYR A 111 -10.99 -0.68 9.96
N PHE A 112 -9.79 -1.26 9.97
CA PHE A 112 -8.58 -0.56 10.39
C PHE A 112 -8.27 0.65 9.51
N LYS A 113 -8.46 0.57 8.18
CA LYS A 113 -8.27 1.74 7.30
C LYS A 113 -9.22 2.89 7.64
N VAL A 114 -10.46 2.57 8.00
CA VAL A 114 -11.45 3.57 8.43
C VAL A 114 -11.10 4.12 9.80
N TRP A 115 -10.81 3.27 10.78
CA TRP A 115 -10.46 3.71 12.11
C TRP A 115 -9.17 4.54 12.13
N PHE A 116 -8.12 4.03 11.48
CA PHE A 116 -6.81 4.68 11.42
C PHE A 116 -6.87 6.02 10.70
N SER A 117 -7.72 6.17 9.67
CA SER A 117 -7.83 7.46 8.99
C SER A 117 -8.37 8.58 9.89
N GLU A 118 -9.14 8.21 10.91
CA GLU A 118 -9.75 9.14 11.86
C GLU A 118 -8.86 9.45 13.06
N VAL A 119 -8.00 8.52 13.50
CA VAL A 119 -7.20 8.67 14.74
C VAL A 119 -5.73 8.97 14.49
N ALA A 120 -5.22 8.70 13.29
CA ALA A 120 -3.80 8.88 13.00
C ALA A 120 -3.42 10.35 12.91
N GLN A 121 -2.21 10.64 13.39
CA GLN A 121 -1.59 11.95 13.32
C GLN A 121 -0.48 11.93 12.29
N LEU A 122 -0.41 12.94 11.43
CA LEU A 122 0.66 13.08 10.47
C LEU A 122 1.92 13.57 11.18
N ILE A 123 3.02 12.84 11.03
CA ILE A 123 4.33 13.19 11.56
C ILE A 123 5.26 13.60 10.42
N ASP A 124 5.91 14.74 10.56
CA ASP A 124 6.89 15.23 9.59
C ASP A 124 8.15 14.33 9.60
N PRO A 125 8.52 13.70 8.47
CA PRO A 125 9.72 12.86 8.42
C PRO A 125 11.02 13.64 8.62
N TYR A 126 11.03 14.97 8.42
CA TYR A 126 12.24 15.78 8.54
C TYR A 126 12.57 16.16 9.99
N ASN A 127 11.56 16.58 10.77
CA ASN A 127 11.75 17.11 12.13
C ASN A 127 11.02 16.31 13.23
N GLY A 128 10.23 15.30 12.87
CA GLY A 128 9.46 14.47 13.80
C GLY A 128 8.28 15.15 14.49
N LYS A 129 7.96 16.40 14.13
CA LYS A 129 6.83 17.15 14.70
C LYS A 129 5.52 16.76 14.03
N GLN A 130 4.42 16.89 14.77
CA GLN A 130 3.09 16.68 14.23
C GLN A 130 2.73 17.79 13.24
N ILE A 131 2.25 17.39 12.06
CA ILE A 131 1.66 18.29 11.07
C ILE A 131 0.15 18.30 11.30
N LYS A 132 -0.41 19.50 11.44
CA LYS A 132 -1.85 19.72 11.47
C LYS A 132 -2.28 20.37 10.16
N THR A 133 -3.55 20.19 9.81
CA THR A 133 -4.14 20.90 8.67
C THR A 133 -4.19 22.38 9.02
N GLU A 134 -3.42 23.20 8.31
CA GLU A 134 -3.45 24.65 8.51
C GLU A 134 -4.59 25.26 7.69
N THR A 135 -5.46 26.01 8.37
CA THR A 135 -6.49 26.86 7.77
C THR A 135 -6.14 28.33 7.98
N ALA A 136 -6.85 29.24 7.32
CA ALA A 136 -6.69 30.67 7.57
C ALA A 136 -7.02 31.01 9.04
N GLU A 137 -8.02 30.35 9.65
CA GLU A 137 -8.34 30.58 11.07
C GLU A 137 -7.25 30.06 12.01
N SER A 138 -6.76 28.84 11.81
CA SER A 138 -5.67 28.26 12.62
C SER A 138 -4.44 29.14 12.62
N GLN A 139 -4.06 29.64 11.44
CA GLN A 139 -2.89 30.51 11.28
C GLN A 139 -3.15 31.90 11.89
N ALA A 140 -4.34 32.48 11.74
CA ALA A 140 -4.69 33.74 12.40
C ALA A 140 -4.59 33.62 13.93
N ASP A 141 -5.12 32.54 14.51
CA ASP A 141 -5.09 32.30 15.96
C ASP A 141 -3.65 32.07 16.45
N PHE A 142 -2.81 31.36 15.68
CA PHE A 142 -1.39 31.22 15.98
C PHE A 142 -0.66 32.57 16.03
N LEU A 143 -0.93 33.47 15.07
CA LEU A 143 -0.29 34.78 14.99
C LEU A 143 -0.72 35.70 16.13
N ILE A 144 -2.00 35.70 16.49
CA ILE A 144 -2.51 36.47 17.62
C ILE A 144 -1.82 36.04 18.92
N ASN A 145 -1.61 34.73 19.10
CA ASN A 145 -0.96 34.21 20.30
C ASN A 145 0.56 34.45 20.33
N THR A 146 1.22 34.59 19.17
CA THR A 146 2.69 34.65 19.07
C THR A 146 3.22 36.09 18.92
N TYR A 147 2.53 36.95 18.17
CA TYR A 147 3.06 38.27 17.73
C TYR A 147 2.22 39.46 18.20
N SER A 148 1.49 39.33 19.31
CA SER A 148 0.44 40.27 19.77
C SER A 148 0.79 41.78 19.82
N SER A 149 2.07 42.15 19.84
CA SER A 149 2.54 43.54 19.94
C SER A 149 3.20 44.10 18.67
N ASP A 150 3.47 43.27 17.67
CA ASP A 150 4.24 43.66 16.48
C ASP A 150 3.34 43.94 15.28
N VAL A 151 3.67 45.00 14.51
CA VAL A 151 3.01 45.26 13.23
C VAL A 151 3.52 44.23 12.22
N ILE A 152 2.61 43.35 11.77
CA ILE A 152 2.91 42.35 10.76
C ILE A 152 2.38 42.78 9.39
N VAL A 153 3.01 42.24 8.35
CA VAL A 153 2.64 42.46 6.94
C VAL A 153 2.34 41.11 6.33
N ILE A 154 1.13 40.96 5.79
CA ILE A 154 0.62 39.74 5.18
C ILE A 154 0.66 39.91 3.67
N GLY A 155 1.14 38.88 2.97
CA GLY A 155 1.26 38.91 1.53
C GLY A 155 1.59 37.56 0.92
N PHE A 156 1.87 37.58 -0.37
CA PHE A 156 2.27 36.40 -1.13
C PHE A 156 3.45 36.73 -2.05
N LEU A 157 4.21 35.71 -2.41
CA LEU A 157 5.28 35.83 -3.40
C LEU A 157 4.69 35.69 -4.80
N CYS A 158 5.08 36.59 -5.69
CA CYS A 158 4.66 36.59 -7.08
C CYS A 158 5.89 36.65 -7.98
N ASP A 159 6.05 35.62 -8.81
CA ASP A 159 7.09 35.55 -9.82
C ASP A 159 6.70 36.38 -11.04
N ARG A 160 7.66 37.15 -11.55
CA ARG A 160 7.51 37.87 -12.80
C ARG A 160 7.71 36.90 -13.97
N PRO A 161 6.76 36.76 -14.91
CA PRO A 161 6.94 35.94 -16.10
C PRO A 161 8.17 36.37 -16.91
N ASN A 162 8.88 35.39 -17.46
CA ASN A 162 10.04 35.62 -18.33
C ASN A 162 9.61 36.41 -19.58
N GLY A 163 10.21 37.59 -19.79
CA GLY A 163 9.93 38.47 -20.94
C GLY A 163 9.00 39.66 -20.64
N LEU A 164 8.31 39.69 -19.48
CA LEU A 164 7.47 40.83 -19.10
C LEU A 164 8.33 41.98 -18.55
N LYS A 165 8.10 43.23 -18.97
CA LYS A 165 8.82 44.38 -18.37
C LYS A 165 8.35 44.61 -16.94
N VAL A 166 9.22 45.17 -16.09
CA VAL A 166 8.91 45.46 -14.68
C VAL A 166 7.73 46.42 -14.56
N LYS A 167 7.65 47.41 -15.47
CA LYS A 167 6.52 48.35 -15.53
C LYS A 167 5.19 47.67 -15.85
N ASP A 168 5.18 46.68 -16.75
CA ASP A 168 3.96 45.93 -17.11
C ASP A 168 3.55 44.97 -15.98
N PHE A 169 4.53 44.40 -15.27
CA PHE A 169 4.27 43.55 -14.11
C PHE A 169 3.64 44.34 -12.95
N THR A 170 4.20 45.50 -12.64
CA THR A 170 3.68 46.38 -11.58
C THR A 170 2.33 47.00 -11.94
N SER A 171 2.06 47.29 -13.22
CA SER A 171 0.76 47.78 -13.66
C SER A 171 -0.33 46.70 -13.54
N LEU A 172 -0.03 45.44 -13.87
CA LEU A 172 -0.94 44.30 -13.66
C LEU A 172 -1.28 44.10 -12.18
N LEU A 173 -0.28 44.18 -11.29
CA LEU A 173 -0.50 44.11 -9.85
C LEU A 173 -1.36 45.29 -9.34
N SER A 174 -1.16 46.48 -9.90
CA SER A 174 -1.96 47.65 -9.57
C SER A 174 -3.41 47.52 -10.07
N GLN A 175 -3.63 46.96 -11.26
CA GLN A 175 -4.96 46.66 -11.79
C GLN A 175 -5.67 45.58 -10.98
N ALA A 176 -4.92 44.63 -10.43
CA ALA A 176 -5.42 43.62 -9.49
C ALA A 176 -5.76 44.19 -8.09
N GLY A 177 -5.54 45.49 -7.86
CA GLY A 177 -5.89 46.18 -6.61
C GLY A 177 -4.80 46.22 -5.55
N HIS A 178 -3.58 45.76 -5.86
CA HIS A 178 -2.45 45.86 -4.93
C HIS A 178 -1.80 47.24 -5.02
N SER A 179 -1.19 47.70 -3.91
CA SER A 179 -0.59 49.05 -3.86
C SER A 179 0.90 49.06 -3.49
N ARG A 180 1.38 48.02 -2.82
CA ARG A 180 2.74 47.96 -2.26
C ARG A 180 3.38 46.59 -2.51
N ILE A 181 4.67 46.61 -2.76
CA ILE A 181 5.52 45.41 -2.84
C ILE A 181 6.80 45.63 -2.03
N LEU A 182 7.42 44.54 -1.58
CA LEU A 182 8.74 44.56 -0.96
C LEU A 182 9.81 44.34 -2.03
N VAL A 183 10.72 45.29 -2.17
CA VAL A 183 11.85 45.24 -3.11
C VAL A 183 13.11 45.63 -2.36
N GLU A 184 14.16 44.80 -2.42
CA GLU A 184 15.46 45.07 -1.78
C GLU A 184 15.37 45.36 -0.26
N GLY A 185 14.39 44.76 0.43
CA GLY A 185 14.19 44.94 1.87
C GLY A 185 13.34 46.15 2.25
N GLU A 186 12.86 46.96 1.30
CA GLU A 186 11.99 48.11 1.56
C GLU A 186 10.60 47.98 0.91
N TYR A 187 9.56 48.36 1.65
CA TYR A 187 8.19 48.40 1.14
C TYR A 187 7.99 49.65 0.27
N LYS A 188 7.91 49.47 -1.04
CA LYS A 188 7.74 50.55 -2.03
C LYS A 188 6.34 50.52 -2.63
N LYS A 189 5.80 51.70 -2.97
CA LYS A 189 4.53 51.81 -3.71
C LYS A 189 4.74 51.38 -5.16
N LEU A 190 3.78 50.69 -5.76
CA LEU A 190 3.87 50.25 -7.17
C LEU A 190 4.12 51.41 -8.14
N THR A 191 3.54 52.59 -7.87
CA THR A 191 3.71 53.80 -8.69
C THR A 191 5.12 54.40 -8.65
N SER A 192 5.93 54.05 -7.63
CA SER A 192 7.29 54.57 -7.46
C SER A 192 8.37 53.70 -8.12
N ILE A 193 7.97 52.57 -8.72
CA ILE A 193 8.89 51.59 -9.30
C ILE A 193 9.04 51.85 -10.80
N ASN A 194 10.28 52.12 -11.23
CA ASN A 194 10.64 52.35 -12.63
C ASN A 194 11.52 51.19 -13.16
N ASP A 195 11.68 51.11 -14.48
CA ASP A 195 12.45 50.07 -15.19
C ASP A 195 13.94 49.96 -14.79
N LYS A 196 14.46 50.87 -13.96
CA LYS A 196 15.81 50.77 -13.37
C LYS A 196 15.96 49.58 -12.40
N ASN A 197 14.85 48.99 -11.92
CA ASN A 197 14.85 47.82 -11.04
C ASN A 197 14.73 46.51 -11.85
N SER A 198 15.51 46.36 -12.92
CA SER A 198 15.42 45.26 -13.90
C SER A 198 15.72 43.87 -13.32
N HIS A 199 16.22 43.79 -12.07
CA HIS A 199 16.59 42.56 -11.38
C HIS A 199 15.44 41.89 -10.60
N ILE A 200 14.25 42.50 -10.53
CA ILE A 200 13.10 41.91 -9.82
C ILE A 200 12.62 40.66 -10.58
N LYS A 201 12.99 39.49 -10.06
CA LYS A 201 12.47 38.17 -10.50
C LYS A 201 11.23 37.76 -9.70
N GLU A 202 11.26 37.99 -8.41
CA GLU A 202 10.21 37.64 -7.46
C GLU A 202 9.90 38.87 -6.59
N ALA A 203 8.62 39.13 -6.32
CA ALA A 203 8.18 40.24 -5.49
C ALA A 203 7.19 39.76 -4.44
N PHE A 204 7.41 40.14 -3.18
CA PHE A 204 6.40 39.96 -2.13
C PHE A 204 5.37 41.07 -2.22
N VAL A 205 4.13 40.70 -2.55
CA VAL A 205 2.99 41.61 -2.73
C VAL A 205 2.26 41.75 -1.40
N VAL A 206 2.12 42.99 -0.93
CA VAL A 206 1.45 43.28 0.33
C VAL A 206 -0.06 43.30 0.13
N ILE A 207 -0.77 42.51 0.93
CA ILE A 207 -2.24 42.50 0.99
C ILE A 207 -2.70 43.40 2.12
N ASP A 208 -2.19 43.17 3.33
CA ASP A 208 -2.59 43.95 4.49
C ASP A 208 -1.43 44.14 5.48
N ARG A 209 -1.55 45.19 6.30
CA ARG A 209 -0.59 45.53 7.35
C ARG A 209 -1.38 45.92 8.60
N LEU A 210 -1.27 45.10 9.64
CA LEU A 210 -2.04 45.28 10.87
C LEU A 210 -1.37 44.59 12.06
N ASN A 211 -1.88 44.88 13.27
CA ASN A 211 -1.42 44.23 14.50
C ASN A 211 -2.26 42.98 14.74
N PRO A 212 -1.64 41.83 15.05
CA PRO A 212 -2.37 40.58 15.25
C PRO A 212 -2.99 40.56 16.65
N ASP A 213 -4.15 41.21 16.80
CA ASP A 213 -4.94 41.23 18.03
C ASP A 213 -6.30 40.55 17.82
N ARG A 214 -7.00 40.25 18.93
CA ARG A 214 -8.33 39.61 18.86
C ARG A 214 -9.38 40.49 18.17
N LYS A 215 -9.21 41.81 18.18
CA LYS A 215 -10.13 42.76 17.54
C LYS A 215 -10.05 42.68 16.02
N ASN A 216 -8.84 42.51 15.48
CA ASN A 216 -8.60 42.38 14.04
C ASN A 216 -8.65 40.93 13.55
N ARG A 217 -9.15 39.97 14.35
CA ARG A 217 -9.17 38.54 13.97
C ARG A 217 -9.88 38.28 12.64
N SER A 218 -11.04 38.89 12.40
CA SER A 218 -11.77 38.73 11.12
C SER A 218 -10.94 39.23 9.94
N ARG A 219 -10.30 40.39 10.10
CA ARG A 219 -9.44 41.01 9.08
C ARG A 219 -8.16 40.21 8.82
N LEU A 220 -7.57 39.59 9.84
CA LEU A 220 -6.45 38.65 9.69
C LEU A 220 -6.85 37.46 8.82
N ILE A 221 -7.98 36.83 9.13
CA ILE A 221 -8.47 35.66 8.40
C ILE A 221 -8.70 36.02 6.93
N GLU A 222 -9.33 37.16 6.67
CA GLU A 222 -9.57 37.66 5.31
C GLU A 222 -8.25 37.91 4.56
N ALA A 223 -7.30 38.63 5.18
CA ALA A 223 -5.99 38.92 4.58
C ALA A 223 -5.19 37.64 4.30
N ILE A 224 -5.18 36.67 5.22
CA ILE A 224 -4.53 35.37 5.04
C ILE A 224 -5.21 34.58 3.92
N THR A 225 -6.53 34.58 3.86
CA THR A 225 -7.29 33.89 2.81
C THR A 225 -6.93 34.44 1.44
N ILE A 226 -6.94 35.76 1.27
CA ILE A 226 -6.55 36.41 0.02
C ILE A 226 -5.09 36.09 -0.33
N ALA A 227 -4.19 36.06 0.67
CA ALA A 227 -2.78 35.72 0.44
C ALA A 227 -2.60 34.31 -0.09
N LEU A 228 -3.30 33.35 0.53
CA LEU A 228 -3.27 31.95 0.11
C LEU A 228 -3.92 31.78 -1.27
N GLU A 229 -5.03 32.43 -1.57
CA GLU A 229 -5.69 32.33 -2.88
C GLU A 229 -4.82 32.90 -4.01
N LYS A 230 -4.24 34.09 -3.82
CA LYS A 230 -3.42 34.76 -4.83
C LYS A 230 -2.03 34.14 -4.96
N GLY A 231 -1.51 33.52 -3.90
CA GLY A 231 -0.21 32.86 -3.86
C GLY A 231 -0.26 31.35 -4.12
N ASN A 232 -1.30 30.82 -4.78
CA ASN A 232 -1.46 29.39 -5.10
C ASN A 232 -1.31 28.46 -3.88
N GLY A 233 -1.94 28.82 -2.77
CA GLY A 233 -1.92 28.09 -1.51
C GLY A 233 -0.71 28.38 -0.61
N CYS A 234 0.12 29.37 -0.96
CA CYS A 234 1.26 29.82 -0.16
C CYS A 234 1.20 31.33 0.07
N GLY A 235 1.65 31.77 1.23
CA GLY A 235 1.82 33.19 1.55
C GLY A 235 2.98 33.37 2.52
N GLU A 236 3.25 34.60 2.92
CA GLU A 236 4.26 34.89 3.92
C GLU A 236 3.79 36.00 4.86
N ILE A 237 4.30 35.92 6.08
CA ILE A 237 4.16 36.97 7.08
C ILE A 237 5.53 37.55 7.32
N ARG A 238 5.63 38.86 7.13
CA ARG A 238 6.86 39.60 7.28
C ARG A 238 6.70 40.67 8.35
N SER A 239 7.79 40.99 9.01
CA SER A 239 7.86 42.13 9.92
C SER A 239 7.72 43.45 9.15
N ALA A 240 7.47 44.54 9.89
CA ALA A 240 7.54 45.90 9.33
C ALA A 240 8.90 46.26 8.69
N LYS A 241 9.97 45.50 8.99
CA LYS A 241 11.32 45.65 8.41
C LYS A 241 11.56 44.72 7.21
N GLY A 242 10.58 43.93 6.79
CA GLY A 242 10.69 43.03 5.62
C GLY A 242 11.24 41.64 5.91
N ASN A 243 11.69 41.35 7.14
CA ASN A 243 12.16 40.03 7.55
C ASN A 243 10.99 39.03 7.58
N LEU A 244 11.21 37.83 7.03
CA LEU A 244 10.27 36.71 7.11
C LEU A 244 10.12 36.28 8.57
N LEU A 245 8.88 36.30 9.06
CA LEU A 245 8.51 35.81 10.39
C LEU A 245 8.01 34.37 10.27
N GLU A 246 6.98 34.15 9.46
CA GLU A 246 6.33 32.84 9.30
C GLU A 246 5.84 32.64 7.86
N PRO A 247 6.04 31.47 7.25
CA PRO A 247 5.37 31.10 6.01
C PRO A 247 3.91 30.72 6.26
N LEU A 248 3.03 31.12 5.34
CA LEU A 248 1.63 30.71 5.32
C LEU A 248 1.41 29.62 4.27
N PHE A 249 0.57 28.65 4.59
CA PHE A 249 0.13 27.65 3.61
C PHE A 249 -1.24 27.09 3.96
N LEU A 250 -1.93 26.56 2.95
CA LEU A 250 -3.20 25.88 3.12
C LEU A 250 -3.00 24.37 3.15
N GLY A 251 -3.63 23.70 4.12
CA GLY A 251 -3.66 22.23 4.19
C GLY A 251 -2.49 21.62 4.96
N LEU A 252 -2.12 20.40 4.57
CA LEU A 252 -1.08 19.60 5.25
C LEU A 252 0.28 19.83 4.60
N LYS A 253 1.08 20.74 5.16
CA LYS A 253 2.43 21.04 4.66
C LYS A 253 3.43 21.11 5.81
N SER A 254 4.66 20.65 5.56
CA SER A 254 5.76 20.79 6.51
C SER A 254 6.27 22.24 6.52
N LYS A 255 6.34 22.87 7.70
CA LYS A 255 6.93 24.20 7.88
C LYS A 255 8.43 24.23 7.57
N SER A 256 9.13 23.11 7.79
CA SER A 256 10.58 23.03 7.62
C SER A 256 11.01 22.65 6.21
N SER A 257 10.36 21.64 5.61
CA SER A 257 10.74 21.12 4.29
C SER A 257 9.91 21.69 3.14
N GLY A 258 8.78 22.32 3.43
CA GLY A 258 7.83 22.79 2.41
C GLY A 258 7.11 21.65 1.66
N ARG A 259 7.30 20.38 2.05
CA ARG A 259 6.64 19.22 1.45
C ARG A 259 5.14 19.23 1.79
N THR A 260 4.29 19.04 0.79
CA THR A 260 2.84 18.88 0.94
C THR A 260 2.48 17.41 1.09
N PHE A 261 1.46 17.12 1.91
CA PHE A 261 0.97 15.78 2.20
C PHE A 261 -0.53 15.65 1.88
N SER A 262 -0.94 14.43 1.57
CA SER A 262 -2.32 14.07 1.28
C SER A 262 -3.13 13.92 2.57
N VAL A 263 -4.43 14.20 2.46
CA VAL A 263 -5.37 13.99 3.57
C VAL A 263 -5.49 12.51 3.91
N SER A 264 -5.63 12.25 5.21
CA SER A 264 -5.91 10.92 5.75
C SER A 264 -7.23 10.37 5.20
N THR A 265 -7.14 9.37 4.33
CA THR A 265 -8.31 8.68 3.77
C THR A 265 -8.08 7.17 3.83
N PRO A 266 -9.14 6.34 3.92
CA PRO A 266 -8.97 4.88 3.95
C PRO A 266 -8.17 4.33 2.76
N SER A 267 -8.28 4.97 1.59
CA SER A 267 -7.53 4.60 0.38
C SER A 267 -6.03 4.84 0.49
N LEU A 268 -5.59 5.85 1.24
CA LEU A 268 -4.18 6.11 1.53
C LEU A 268 -3.54 4.99 2.34
N PHE A 269 -4.34 4.26 3.12
CA PHE A 269 -3.90 3.15 3.95
C PHE A 269 -4.15 1.77 3.32
N SER A 270 -4.53 1.73 2.04
CA SER A 270 -4.81 0.49 1.32
C SER A 270 -3.68 0.11 0.38
N PHE A 271 -3.04 -1.04 0.62
CA PHE A 271 -2.06 -1.61 -0.33
C PHE A 271 -2.72 -2.22 -1.58
N ASN A 272 -4.06 -2.26 -1.64
CA ASN A 272 -4.81 -2.62 -2.85
C ASN A 272 -5.19 -1.39 -3.69
N SER A 273 -4.99 -0.18 -3.18
CA SER A 273 -5.24 1.08 -3.90
C SER A 273 -3.93 1.68 -4.38
N PRO A 274 -3.83 2.20 -5.63
CA PRO A 274 -2.65 2.93 -6.10
C PRO A 274 -2.29 4.15 -5.26
N GLN A 275 -3.24 4.71 -4.49
CA GLN A 275 -3.00 5.84 -3.61
C GLN A 275 -2.06 5.45 -2.46
N GLY A 276 -2.35 4.35 -1.76
CA GLY A 276 -1.56 3.87 -0.62
C GLY A 276 -0.47 2.85 -0.97
N ALA A 277 -0.63 2.06 -2.03
CA ALA A 277 0.27 0.97 -2.37
C ALA A 277 1.68 1.47 -2.75
N CYS A 278 2.71 0.83 -2.18
CA CYS A 278 4.11 1.05 -2.55
C CYS A 278 4.28 0.97 -4.08
N SER A 279 4.92 1.99 -4.68
CA SER A 279 5.06 2.08 -6.14
C SER A 279 5.96 1.00 -6.72
N HIS A 280 7.01 0.58 -6.01
CA HIS A 280 7.93 -0.45 -6.48
C HIS A 280 7.32 -1.85 -6.46
N CYS A 281 6.77 -2.30 -5.33
CA CYS A 281 6.15 -3.62 -5.23
C CYS A 281 4.64 -3.64 -5.54
N ARG A 282 4.01 -2.51 -5.88
CA ARG A 282 2.57 -2.40 -6.18
C ARG A 282 1.68 -3.08 -5.11
N GLY A 283 2.04 -2.87 -3.85
CA GLY A 283 1.32 -3.40 -2.69
C GLY A 283 1.52 -4.90 -2.39
N PHE A 284 2.45 -5.59 -3.07
CA PHE A 284 2.75 -7.00 -2.76
C PHE A 284 3.66 -7.18 -1.53
N GLY A 285 4.38 -6.15 -1.09
CA GLY A 285 5.41 -6.21 -0.04
C GLY A 285 6.71 -6.91 -0.45
N ARG A 286 6.69 -7.59 -1.60
CA ARG A 286 7.81 -8.36 -2.14
C ARG A 286 8.01 -8.07 -3.61
N THR A 287 9.25 -8.16 -4.06
CA THR A 287 9.63 -8.06 -5.46
C THR A 287 10.07 -9.42 -5.97
N ILE A 288 9.87 -9.64 -7.27
CA ILE A 288 10.29 -10.86 -7.94
C ILE A 288 11.58 -10.52 -8.67
N THR A 289 12.69 -11.09 -8.22
CA THR A 289 14.01 -10.93 -8.85
C THR A 289 14.64 -12.30 -9.06
N ILE A 290 15.76 -12.34 -9.78
CA ILE A 290 16.54 -13.56 -9.94
C ILE A 290 17.15 -13.94 -8.58
N ASP A 291 17.00 -15.21 -8.23
CA ASP A 291 17.52 -15.79 -7.00
C ASP A 291 18.88 -16.45 -7.27
N PRO A 292 19.99 -15.91 -6.74
CA PRO A 292 21.32 -16.45 -6.98
C PRO A 292 21.44 -17.93 -6.59
N GLN A 293 20.77 -18.36 -5.52
CA GLN A 293 20.81 -19.74 -5.04
C GLN A 293 20.07 -20.70 -5.98
N LYS A 294 19.10 -20.22 -6.77
CA LYS A 294 18.44 -21.06 -7.78
C LYS A 294 19.23 -21.15 -9.08
N VAL A 295 20.02 -20.12 -9.38
CA VAL A 295 20.88 -20.08 -10.56
C VAL A 295 22.15 -20.91 -10.34
N ILE A 296 22.74 -20.83 -9.15
CA ILE A 296 23.91 -21.61 -8.71
C ILE A 296 23.53 -22.31 -7.40
N PRO A 297 22.87 -23.48 -7.46
CA PRO A 297 22.39 -24.20 -6.27
C PRO A 297 23.51 -24.86 -5.47
N ASP A 298 24.60 -25.25 -6.14
CA ASP A 298 25.76 -25.88 -5.53
C ASP A 298 27.03 -25.07 -5.86
N PRO A 299 27.47 -24.18 -4.96
CA PRO A 299 28.69 -23.38 -5.12
C PRO A 299 29.99 -24.21 -5.12
N SER A 300 29.97 -25.48 -4.71
CA SER A 300 31.15 -26.35 -4.72
C SER A 300 31.53 -26.82 -6.13
N LEU A 301 30.60 -26.71 -7.09
CA LEU A 301 30.85 -27.01 -8.50
C LEU A 301 31.60 -25.86 -9.17
N SER A 302 32.34 -26.19 -10.23
CA SER A 302 33.02 -25.21 -11.09
C SER A 302 32.20 -24.91 -12.34
N ILE A 303 32.59 -23.87 -13.09
CA ILE A 303 31.95 -23.50 -14.36
C ILE A 303 31.96 -24.67 -15.35
N ALA A 304 33.09 -25.37 -15.48
CA ALA A 304 33.23 -26.54 -16.36
C ALA A 304 32.30 -27.70 -15.96
N LYS A 305 31.92 -27.81 -14.68
CA LYS A 305 30.97 -28.80 -14.15
C LYS A 305 29.52 -28.31 -14.15
N LEU A 306 29.19 -27.28 -14.94
CA LEU A 306 27.84 -26.73 -15.10
C LEU A 306 27.24 -26.15 -13.80
N ALA A 307 28.06 -25.49 -12.97
CA ALA A 307 27.59 -24.82 -11.76
C ALA A 307 26.43 -23.82 -12.00
N VAL A 308 26.42 -23.15 -13.17
CA VAL A 308 25.33 -22.26 -13.58
C VAL A 308 24.18 -23.05 -14.17
N ARG A 309 23.20 -23.41 -13.33
CA ARG A 309 22.07 -24.27 -13.71
C ARG A 309 21.26 -23.70 -14.87
N ALA A 310 21.15 -22.38 -14.97
CA ALA A 310 20.44 -21.69 -16.05
C ALA A 310 20.98 -22.03 -17.46
N PHE A 311 22.26 -22.34 -17.59
CA PHE A 311 22.92 -22.64 -18.86
C PHE A 311 23.06 -24.15 -19.14
N SER A 312 22.85 -24.99 -18.12
CA SER A 312 23.01 -26.46 -18.23
C SER A 312 21.99 -27.17 -19.15
N GLY A 313 20.93 -26.48 -19.58
CA GLY A 313 19.87 -27.06 -20.41
C GLY A 313 20.11 -26.90 -21.92
N LYS A 314 19.41 -27.69 -22.75
CA LYS A 314 19.55 -27.65 -24.22
C LYS A 314 19.27 -26.28 -24.86
N VAL A 315 18.42 -25.46 -24.25
CA VAL A 315 17.95 -24.18 -24.82
C VAL A 315 19.01 -23.08 -24.72
N PHE A 316 19.78 -23.05 -23.65
CA PHE A 316 20.78 -22.00 -23.39
C PHE A 316 22.19 -22.57 -23.26
N LYS A 317 22.43 -23.72 -23.90
CA LYS A 317 23.74 -24.35 -23.94
C LYS A 317 24.80 -23.42 -24.53
N ASN A 318 24.45 -22.65 -25.56
CA ASN A 318 25.36 -21.68 -26.17
C ASN A 318 25.91 -20.68 -25.13
N CYS A 319 25.12 -20.28 -24.13
CA CYS A 319 25.59 -19.39 -23.06
C CYS A 319 26.64 -20.06 -22.16
N GLN A 320 26.56 -21.38 -21.98
CA GLN A 320 27.60 -22.15 -21.31
C GLN A 320 28.88 -22.17 -22.15
N ASP A 321 28.73 -22.35 -23.47
CA ASP A 321 29.86 -22.38 -24.40
C ASP A 321 30.56 -21.00 -24.44
N ASP A 322 29.81 -19.90 -24.46
CA ASP A 322 30.33 -18.53 -24.36
C ASP A 322 31.11 -18.31 -23.04
N LEU A 323 30.56 -18.79 -21.92
CA LEU A 323 31.19 -18.66 -20.60
C LEU A 323 32.51 -19.46 -20.53
N ILE A 324 32.55 -20.66 -21.11
CA ILE A 324 33.78 -21.46 -21.21
C ILE A 324 34.80 -20.77 -22.12
N TYR A 325 34.37 -20.23 -23.27
CA TYR A 325 35.23 -19.47 -24.17
C TYR A 325 35.86 -18.27 -23.46
N PHE A 326 35.08 -17.54 -22.66
CA PHE A 326 35.59 -16.45 -21.85
C PHE A 326 36.60 -16.92 -20.79
N CYS A 327 36.36 -18.07 -20.13
CA CYS A 327 37.33 -18.63 -19.19
C CYS A 327 38.69 -18.92 -19.86
N ASN A 328 38.69 -19.35 -21.13
CA ASN A 328 39.93 -19.59 -21.90
C ASN A 328 40.75 -18.32 -22.14
N THR A 329 40.19 -17.12 -21.96
CA THR A 329 40.95 -15.85 -22.02
C THR A 329 41.83 -15.64 -20.78
N GLY A 330 41.72 -16.49 -19.75
CA GLY A 330 42.53 -16.45 -18.52
C GLY A 330 42.00 -15.49 -17.44
N LYS A 331 40.89 -14.78 -17.70
CA LYS A 331 40.26 -13.87 -16.72
C LYS A 331 39.45 -14.60 -15.63
N LEU A 332 38.99 -15.82 -15.89
CA LEU A 332 38.28 -16.70 -14.95
C LEU A 332 38.75 -18.15 -15.10
N ASP A 333 38.97 -18.84 -13.99
CA ASP A 333 39.31 -20.28 -14.00
C ASP A 333 38.03 -21.14 -14.06
N ALA A 334 37.89 -21.92 -15.15
CA ALA A 334 36.73 -22.78 -15.37
C ALA A 334 36.66 -24.00 -14.41
N HIS A 335 37.78 -24.41 -13.83
CA HIS A 335 37.88 -25.60 -12.97
C HIS A 335 37.84 -25.28 -11.48
N LYS A 336 38.05 -24.02 -11.11
CA LYS A 336 37.92 -23.52 -9.75
C LYS A 336 36.44 -23.59 -9.28
N PRO A 337 36.14 -24.15 -8.10
CA PRO A 337 34.82 -24.08 -7.48
C PRO A 337 34.35 -22.64 -7.27
N ILE A 338 33.06 -22.35 -7.51
CA ILE A 338 32.49 -21.00 -7.38
C ILE A 338 32.63 -20.44 -5.96
N GLU A 339 32.51 -21.28 -4.92
CA GLU A 339 32.71 -20.88 -3.52
C GLU A 339 34.12 -20.32 -3.23
N LYS A 340 35.12 -20.70 -4.03
CA LYS A 340 36.51 -20.23 -3.89
C LYS A 340 36.79 -18.97 -4.71
N PHE A 341 35.81 -18.46 -5.45
CA PHE A 341 35.98 -17.24 -6.24
C PHE A 341 36.14 -16.04 -5.32
N SER A 342 37.12 -15.19 -5.63
CA SER A 342 37.26 -13.86 -5.06
C SER A 342 36.04 -12.99 -5.41
N ARG A 343 35.86 -11.90 -4.67
CA ARG A 343 34.77 -10.94 -4.95
C ARG A 343 34.81 -10.41 -6.38
N LYS A 344 36.00 -10.18 -6.94
CA LYS A 344 36.19 -9.71 -8.31
C LYS A 344 35.80 -10.78 -9.34
N GLU A 345 36.18 -12.04 -9.11
CA GLU A 345 35.80 -13.16 -10.00
C GLU A 345 34.29 -13.40 -9.98
N ASN A 346 33.66 -13.33 -8.80
CA ASN A 346 32.20 -13.44 -8.67
C ASN A 346 31.46 -12.26 -9.33
N ASP A 347 31.96 -11.03 -9.13
CA ASP A 347 31.41 -9.85 -9.79
C ASP A 347 31.50 -9.97 -11.32
N LEU A 348 32.66 -10.40 -11.84
CA LEU A 348 32.85 -10.64 -13.27
C LEU A 348 31.90 -11.72 -13.80
N LEU A 349 31.71 -12.83 -13.06
CA LEU A 349 30.77 -13.88 -13.44
C LEU A 349 29.32 -13.37 -13.53
N TRP A 350 28.88 -12.61 -12.54
CA TRP A 350 27.49 -12.15 -12.43
C TRP A 350 27.18 -10.91 -13.28
N ASN A 351 28.05 -9.91 -13.26
CA ASN A 351 27.84 -8.61 -13.89
C ASN A 351 28.54 -8.45 -15.25
N GLY A 352 29.49 -9.32 -15.59
CA GLY A 352 30.21 -9.27 -16.85
C GLY A 352 31.38 -8.29 -16.86
N ASP A 353 32.06 -8.19 -17.99
CA ASP A 353 33.11 -7.18 -18.23
C ASP A 353 32.45 -5.80 -18.44
N PRO A 354 32.89 -4.73 -17.75
CA PRO A 354 32.31 -3.40 -17.91
C PRO A 354 32.35 -2.85 -19.35
N ASN A 355 33.29 -3.32 -20.16
CA ASN A 355 33.47 -2.89 -21.55
C ASN A 355 32.72 -3.78 -22.56
N TYR A 356 31.82 -4.65 -22.10
CA TYR A 356 31.07 -5.53 -22.99
C TYR A 356 30.18 -4.73 -23.97
N GLU A 357 30.40 -4.97 -25.26
CA GLU A 357 29.52 -4.55 -26.34
C GLU A 357 28.96 -5.76 -27.09
N GLU A 358 27.77 -5.63 -27.67
CA GLU A 358 27.10 -6.73 -28.39
C GLU A 358 27.93 -7.12 -29.63
N GLY A 359 28.40 -8.37 -29.65
CA GLY A 359 29.34 -8.88 -30.67
C GLY A 359 30.81 -8.89 -30.25
N SER A 360 31.16 -8.34 -29.08
CA SER A 360 32.50 -8.49 -28.49
C SER A 360 32.72 -9.91 -27.92
N SER A 361 33.99 -10.30 -27.78
CA SER A 361 34.41 -11.55 -27.12
C SER A 361 34.38 -11.47 -25.59
N LEU A 362 33.90 -10.36 -25.03
CA LEU A 362 33.84 -10.12 -23.60
C LEU A 362 32.61 -10.82 -22.99
N TRP A 363 32.69 -11.13 -21.70
CA TRP A 363 31.60 -11.79 -20.99
C TRP A 363 30.51 -10.80 -20.61
N TYR A 364 29.27 -11.08 -21.01
CA TYR A 364 28.11 -10.22 -20.73
C TYR A 364 27.59 -10.31 -19.30
N GLY A 365 27.88 -11.38 -18.56
CA GLY A 365 27.39 -11.58 -17.20
C GLY A 365 26.03 -12.29 -17.11
N ILE A 366 25.85 -13.09 -16.06
CA ILE A 366 24.58 -13.80 -15.78
C ILE A 366 23.40 -12.81 -15.65
N ASN A 367 23.60 -11.66 -15.01
CA ASN A 367 22.55 -10.65 -14.84
C ASN A 367 22.08 -10.08 -16.18
N SER A 368 23.00 -9.82 -17.12
CA SER A 368 22.67 -9.33 -18.45
C SER A 368 21.92 -10.38 -19.27
N PHE A 369 22.29 -11.66 -19.15
CA PHE A 369 21.52 -12.76 -19.72
C PHE A 369 20.07 -12.74 -19.23
N PHE A 370 19.84 -12.68 -17.91
CA PHE A 370 18.47 -12.66 -17.39
C PHE A 370 17.71 -11.41 -17.82
N ARG A 371 18.33 -10.22 -17.86
CA ARG A 371 17.72 -9.00 -18.41
C ARG A 371 17.29 -9.19 -19.87
N TRP A 372 18.11 -9.86 -20.69
CA TRP A 372 17.77 -10.19 -22.08
C TRP A 372 16.62 -11.20 -22.18
N VAL A 373 16.62 -12.25 -21.35
CA VAL A 373 15.52 -13.24 -21.29
C VAL A 373 14.20 -12.56 -20.87
N GLU A 374 14.26 -11.61 -19.93
CA GLU A 374 13.08 -10.89 -19.43
C GLU A 374 12.38 -10.03 -20.49
N LYS A 375 13.12 -9.49 -21.47
CA LYS A 375 12.53 -8.81 -22.64
C LYS A 375 11.62 -9.73 -23.47
N LYS A 376 11.78 -11.05 -23.36
CA LYS A 376 11.03 -12.07 -24.10
C LYS A 376 9.91 -12.74 -23.28
N THR A 377 9.50 -12.13 -22.17
CA THR A 377 8.44 -12.64 -21.26
C THR A 377 7.05 -12.77 -21.89
N TYR A 378 6.82 -12.20 -23.08
CA TYR A 378 5.61 -12.45 -23.86
C TYR A 378 5.46 -13.92 -24.28
N LYS A 379 6.57 -14.68 -24.40
CA LYS A 379 6.55 -16.11 -24.73
C LYS A 379 6.32 -16.97 -23.47
N MET A 380 5.34 -17.88 -23.53
CA MET A 380 4.96 -18.72 -22.37
C MET A 380 6.13 -19.55 -21.82
N HIS A 381 6.90 -20.24 -22.67
CA HIS A 381 8.02 -21.07 -22.24
C HIS A 381 9.14 -20.26 -21.55
N ILE A 382 9.33 -18.99 -21.92
CA ILE A 382 10.26 -18.08 -21.25
C ILE A 382 9.78 -17.74 -19.84
N ARG A 383 8.47 -17.53 -19.63
CA ARG A 383 7.91 -17.31 -18.29
C ARG A 383 8.11 -18.52 -17.39
N VAL A 384 7.90 -19.73 -17.91
CA VAL A 384 8.12 -21.00 -17.19
C VAL A 384 9.60 -21.22 -16.89
N PHE A 385 10.49 -20.82 -17.79
CA PHE A 385 11.93 -20.84 -17.54
C PHE A 385 12.30 -19.89 -16.39
N LEU A 386 11.90 -18.61 -16.48
CA LEU A 386 12.20 -17.60 -15.46
C LEU A 386 11.62 -17.96 -14.08
N SER A 387 10.44 -18.59 -14.01
CA SER A 387 9.85 -18.96 -12.71
C SER A 387 10.69 -19.96 -11.93
N LYS A 388 11.56 -20.75 -12.59
CA LYS A 388 12.48 -21.68 -11.92
C LYS A 388 13.62 -20.98 -11.21
N TYR A 389 14.03 -19.79 -11.69
CA TYR A 389 15.19 -19.05 -11.19
C TYR A 389 14.81 -17.78 -10.43
N ARG A 390 13.52 -17.41 -10.41
CA ARG A 390 13.03 -16.26 -9.66
C ARG A 390 12.75 -16.61 -8.20
N GLY A 391 13.13 -15.70 -7.33
CA GLY A 391 12.79 -15.69 -5.91
C GLY A 391 11.78 -14.59 -5.60
N TYR A 392 11.21 -14.64 -4.40
CA TYR A 392 10.42 -13.56 -3.84
C TYR A 392 11.21 -12.96 -2.69
N PHE A 393 11.59 -11.71 -2.81
CA PHE A 393 12.38 -11.00 -1.80
C PHE A 393 11.58 -9.84 -1.23
N GLU A 394 11.87 -9.45 0.01
CA GLU A 394 11.25 -8.27 0.59
C GLU A 394 11.54 -7.03 -0.27
N CYS A 395 10.52 -6.19 -0.43
CA CYS A 395 10.65 -4.99 -1.23
C CYS A 395 11.61 -4.01 -0.57
N SER A 396 12.68 -3.62 -1.25
CA SER A 396 13.68 -2.65 -0.76
C SER A 396 13.14 -1.26 -0.44
N GLN A 397 12.00 -0.87 -1.05
CA GLN A 397 11.41 0.46 -0.83
C GLN A 397 10.49 0.51 0.40
N CYS A 398 9.73 -0.55 0.66
CA CYS A 398 8.74 -0.57 1.76
C CYS A 398 9.06 -1.60 2.85
N ASN A 399 10.15 -2.36 2.74
CA ASN A 399 10.59 -3.38 3.71
C ASN A 399 9.45 -4.34 4.11
N GLY A 400 8.69 -4.81 3.11
CA GLY A 400 7.54 -5.70 3.34
C GLY A 400 6.23 -5.01 3.73
N LEU A 401 6.24 -3.72 4.08
CA LEU A 401 5.07 -3.01 4.67
C LEU A 401 3.99 -2.63 3.65
N ARG A 402 4.26 -2.83 2.35
CA ARG A 402 3.31 -2.72 1.22
C ARG A 402 2.77 -1.32 0.92
N LEU A 403 2.92 -0.35 1.81
CA LEU A 403 2.46 1.02 1.64
C LEU A 403 3.58 1.97 1.19
N LYS A 404 3.19 3.15 0.70
CA LYS A 404 4.09 4.27 0.40
C LYS A 404 4.58 4.92 1.69
N GLU A 405 5.75 5.56 1.61
CA GLU A 405 6.35 6.36 2.69
C GLU A 405 5.36 7.41 3.24
N GLU A 406 4.60 8.08 2.38
CA GLU A 406 3.59 9.06 2.80
C GLU A 406 2.55 8.48 3.75
N SER A 407 2.07 7.25 3.50
CA SER A 407 1.15 6.54 4.38
C SER A 407 1.80 6.14 5.71
N MET A 408 3.12 5.94 5.73
CA MET A 408 3.90 5.57 6.92
C MET A 408 4.11 6.75 7.87
N ASN A 409 4.02 7.98 7.35
CA ASN A 409 4.13 9.20 8.16
C ASN A 409 2.91 9.43 9.05
N TRP A 410 1.78 8.82 8.72
CA TRP A 410 0.60 8.80 9.58
C TRP A 410 0.77 7.75 10.67
N LYS A 411 0.71 8.19 11.92
CA LYS A 411 1.00 7.37 13.10
C LYS A 411 -0.09 7.50 14.17
N TRP A 412 -0.40 6.40 14.81
CA TRP A 412 -1.20 6.33 16.02
C TRP A 412 -0.33 5.75 17.13
N ASN A 413 -0.19 6.48 18.25
CA ASN A 413 0.74 6.14 19.34
C ASN A 413 2.17 5.84 18.86
N GLY A 414 2.66 6.62 17.89
CA GLY A 414 4.01 6.45 17.31
C GLY A 414 4.15 5.32 16.29
N MET A 415 3.10 4.52 16.05
CA MET A 415 3.10 3.39 15.12
C MET A 415 2.26 3.68 13.87
N SER A 416 2.78 3.28 12.72
CA SER A 416 2.06 3.27 11.45
C SER A 416 1.12 2.07 11.34
N LEU A 417 0.16 2.13 10.42
CA LEU A 417 -0.81 1.04 10.26
C LEU A 417 -0.18 -0.31 9.89
N PRO A 418 0.81 -0.40 8.99
CA PRO A 418 1.47 -1.68 8.69
C PRO A 418 2.25 -2.26 9.87
N GLU A 419 2.77 -1.42 10.78
CA GLU A 419 3.42 -1.88 12.00
C GLU A 419 2.39 -2.55 12.93
N LEU A 420 1.20 -1.96 13.08
CA LEU A 420 0.09 -2.59 13.82
C LEU A 420 -0.29 -3.96 13.22
N TYR A 421 -0.30 -4.08 11.88
CA TYR A 421 -0.61 -5.35 11.21
C TYR A 421 0.43 -6.45 11.40
N LYS A 422 1.68 -6.09 11.72
CA LYS A 422 2.75 -7.06 11.98
C LYS A 422 2.68 -7.65 13.40
N MET A 423 2.01 -6.95 14.33
CA MET A 423 1.85 -7.45 15.70
C MET A 423 0.99 -8.73 15.73
N PRO A 424 1.25 -9.65 16.68
CA PRO A 424 0.32 -10.72 16.99
C PRO A 424 -1.05 -10.14 17.39
N ILE A 425 -2.12 -10.83 16.99
CA ILE A 425 -3.50 -10.41 17.26
C ILE A 425 -3.76 -10.20 18.76
N ASP A 426 -3.17 -11.02 19.63
CA ASP A 426 -3.31 -10.87 21.09
C ASP A 426 -2.72 -9.54 21.59
N GLU A 427 -1.51 -9.19 21.14
CA GLU A 427 -0.84 -7.94 21.49
C GLU A 427 -1.60 -6.75 20.90
N LEU A 428 -1.94 -6.82 19.61
CA LEU A 428 -2.67 -5.78 18.90
C LEU A 428 -3.97 -5.44 19.60
N LYS A 429 -4.73 -6.47 20.02
CA LYS A 429 -5.99 -6.26 20.71
C LYS A 429 -5.81 -5.60 22.08
N SER A 430 -4.76 -5.96 22.82
CA SER A 430 -4.46 -5.36 24.13
C SER A 430 -4.03 -3.90 24.02
N LEU A 431 -3.42 -3.52 22.90
CA LEU A 431 -2.97 -2.16 22.62
C LEU A 431 -4.14 -1.23 22.25
N LEU A 432 -5.19 -1.74 21.62
CA LEU A 432 -6.30 -0.93 21.14
C LEU A 432 -7.13 -0.36 22.31
N PRO A 433 -7.61 0.89 22.17
CA PRO A 433 -8.47 1.49 23.18
C PRO A 433 -9.81 0.75 23.25
N THR A 434 -10.39 0.66 24.44
CA THR A 434 -11.70 0.02 24.66
C THR A 434 -12.84 0.85 24.10
N GLU A 435 -12.73 2.18 24.19
CA GLU A 435 -13.71 3.13 23.68
C GLU A 435 -13.00 4.27 22.92
N GLN A 436 -13.72 4.91 22.01
CA GLN A 436 -13.25 6.06 21.25
C GLN A 436 -14.16 7.26 21.54
N ASN A 437 -13.58 8.47 21.53
CA ASN A 437 -14.33 9.71 21.75
C ASN A 437 -15.58 9.82 20.87
N SER A 438 -16.69 10.25 21.49
CA SER A 438 -18.04 10.29 20.90
C SER A 438 -18.17 11.21 19.69
N GLU A 439 -17.27 12.17 19.49
CA GLU A 439 -17.30 13.09 18.35
C GLU A 439 -17.05 12.37 17.01
N ASN A 440 -16.39 11.20 17.00
CA ASN A 440 -16.07 10.47 15.79
C ASN A 440 -16.81 9.13 15.68
N GLN A 441 -18.09 9.21 15.29
CA GLN A 441 -18.97 8.05 15.19
C GLN A 441 -18.45 6.97 14.21
N LYS A 442 -17.82 7.38 13.10
CA LYS A 442 -17.27 6.44 12.10
C LYS A 442 -16.11 5.63 12.67
N GLY A 443 -15.16 6.29 13.32
CA GLY A 443 -14.04 5.64 14.00
C GLY A 443 -14.53 4.67 15.09
N ALA A 444 -15.49 5.10 15.91
CA ALA A 444 -16.05 4.28 16.98
C ALA A 444 -16.72 2.99 16.47
N LEU A 445 -17.53 3.06 15.41
CA LEU A 445 -18.16 1.88 14.80
C LEU A 445 -17.13 0.91 14.19
N ALA A 446 -16.07 1.46 13.57
CA ALA A 446 -14.98 0.66 13.04
C ALA A 446 -14.23 -0.06 14.17
N LEU A 447 -13.93 0.62 15.28
CA LEU A 447 -13.25 0.06 16.45
C LEU A 447 -14.04 -1.09 17.09
N ILE A 448 -15.37 -0.95 17.23
CA ILE A 448 -16.24 -2.03 17.73
C ILE A 448 -16.14 -3.28 16.83
N SER A 449 -16.12 -3.07 15.52
CA SER A 449 -16.02 -4.16 14.54
C SER A 449 -14.64 -4.83 14.59
N ILE A 450 -13.57 -4.04 14.79
CA ILE A 450 -12.21 -4.55 14.99
C ILE A 450 -12.16 -5.43 16.25
N HIS A 451 -12.64 -4.95 17.40
CA HIS A 451 -12.63 -5.70 18.65
C HIS A 451 -13.39 -7.03 18.55
N LYS A 452 -14.60 -7.01 17.97
CA LYS A 452 -15.39 -8.24 17.76
C LYS A 452 -14.62 -9.27 16.95
N ARG A 453 -14.00 -8.86 15.83
CA ARG A 453 -13.27 -9.77 14.94
C ARG A 453 -11.96 -10.27 15.56
N LEU A 454 -11.21 -9.43 16.26
CA LEU A 454 -10.02 -9.85 17.00
C LEU A 454 -10.38 -10.79 18.15
N GLN A 455 -11.49 -10.56 18.85
CA GLN A 455 -12.02 -11.48 19.87
C GLN A 455 -12.32 -12.85 19.26
N TYR A 456 -13.04 -12.90 18.14
CA TYR A 456 -13.33 -14.18 17.47
C TYR A 456 -12.04 -14.91 17.09
N LEU A 457 -11.07 -14.23 16.46
CA LEU A 457 -9.79 -14.86 16.10
C LEU A 457 -9.05 -15.42 17.31
N LYS A 458 -9.13 -14.75 18.45
CA LYS A 458 -8.58 -15.25 19.72
C LYS A 458 -9.31 -16.50 20.21
N GLU A 459 -10.65 -16.51 20.17
CA GLU A 459 -11.47 -17.64 20.63
C GLU A 459 -11.24 -18.92 19.81
N VAL A 460 -10.99 -18.80 18.49
CA VAL A 460 -10.57 -19.94 17.65
C VAL A 460 -9.08 -20.30 17.78
N GLY A 461 -8.33 -19.64 18.67
CA GLY A 461 -6.94 -19.96 18.95
C GLY A 461 -5.92 -19.40 17.95
N LEU A 462 -6.30 -18.38 17.17
CA LEU A 462 -5.44 -17.75 16.15
C LEU A 462 -4.77 -16.45 16.63
N GLY A 463 -4.75 -16.21 17.94
CA GLY A 463 -4.19 -14.98 18.55
C GLY A 463 -2.70 -14.74 18.29
N TYR A 464 -1.94 -15.80 18.02
CA TYR A 464 -0.50 -15.74 17.69
C TYR A 464 -0.21 -15.26 16.26
N LEU A 465 -1.22 -15.21 15.38
CA LEU A 465 -1.05 -14.75 14.01
C LEU A 465 -1.00 -13.23 13.93
N SER A 466 -0.33 -12.71 12.92
CA SER A 466 -0.39 -11.29 12.55
C SER A 466 -1.35 -11.06 11.38
N LEU A 467 -1.87 -9.85 11.27
CA LEU A 467 -2.79 -9.48 10.19
C LEU A 467 -2.10 -9.38 8.81
N ASP A 468 -0.79 -9.12 8.78
CA ASP A 468 -0.01 -9.08 7.54
C ASP A 468 0.39 -10.47 7.01
N ARG A 469 0.22 -11.54 7.81
CA ARG A 469 0.56 -12.90 7.40
C ARG A 469 -0.17 -13.28 6.12
N SER A 470 0.59 -13.74 5.12
CA SER A 470 0.02 -14.15 3.83
C SER A 470 -0.94 -15.33 4.01
N THR A 471 -2.10 -15.28 3.36
CA THR A 471 -3.04 -16.41 3.39
C THR A 471 -2.45 -17.68 2.77
N LYS A 472 -1.46 -17.57 1.88
CA LYS A 472 -0.78 -18.72 1.26
C LYS A 472 0.14 -19.48 2.22
N SER A 473 0.50 -18.89 3.36
CA SER A 473 1.34 -19.52 4.39
C SER A 473 0.55 -20.02 5.59
N LEU A 474 -0.78 -20.01 5.49
CA LEU A 474 -1.66 -20.67 6.46
C LEU A 474 -1.70 -22.17 6.14
N SER A 475 -1.73 -22.97 7.20
CA SER A 475 -1.78 -24.44 7.15
C SER A 475 -3.12 -24.97 6.67
#